data_AF-A0A920MEA6-F1
#
_entry.id   AF-A0A920MEA6-F1
#
_cell.length_a   1.000
_cell.length_b   1.000
_cell.length_c   1.000
_cell.angle_alpha   90.00
_cell.angle_beta   90.00
_cell.angle_gamma   90.00
#
_symmetry.space_group_name_H-M   'P 1'
#
loop_
_entity.id
_entity.type
_entity.pdbx_description
1 polymer ?
#
loop_
_entity_poly.entity_id
_entity_poly.type
_entity_poly.pdbx_seq_one_letter_code
_entity_poly.pdbx_strand_id
1 'polypeptide(L)'
;MHASKWLNPKPGSDIALAMAMIETIISDKSYDEDYIREQSDLPFLVRKDNLKYLRETDLPQASADAKDNRFYFWDEKNDQLTEAPGTGTPPVPPPGHLHT
;
A
#
# COMPACT_ATOMS: atom_id res chain seq x y z
N MET A 1 22.36 20.16 20.19
CA MET A 1 21.57 18.90 20.12
C MET A 1 22.41 17.80 20.76
N HIS A 2 21.85 17.03 21.69
CA HIS A 2 22.50 15.88 22.36
C HIS A 2 21.64 14.64 22.15
N ALA A 3 22.28 13.49 21.94
CA ALA A 3 21.61 12.19 21.89
C ALA A 3 21.67 11.52 23.27
N SER A 4 20.58 10.86 23.67
CA SER A 4 20.55 10.04 24.88
C SER A 4 21.14 8.64 24.65
N LYS A 5 21.17 8.16 23.40
CA LYS A 5 21.70 6.85 23.01
C LYS A 5 22.51 6.95 21.72
N TRP A 6 23.57 6.15 21.63
CA TRP A 6 24.35 5.93 20.42
C TRP A 6 24.34 4.43 20.10
N LEU A 7 23.92 4.11 18.88
CA LEU A 7 24.07 2.78 18.29
C LEU A 7 25.16 2.80 17.20
N ASN A 8 26.07 1.83 17.23
CA ASN A 8 27.20 1.75 16.31
C ASN A 8 27.13 0.47 15.45
N PRO A 9 26.24 0.42 14.44
CA PRO A 9 26.18 -0.70 13.51
C PRO A 9 27.42 -0.70 12.61
N LYS A 10 27.72 -1.86 11.99
CA LYS A 10 28.76 -1.91 10.96
C LYS A 10 28.35 -1.00 9.78
N PRO A 11 29.28 -0.26 9.15
CA PRO A 11 28.93 0.57 8.00
C PRO A 11 28.20 -0.23 6.91
N GLY A 12 27.07 0.30 6.42
CA GLY A 12 26.24 -0.35 5.40
C GLY A 12 25.26 -1.40 5.93
N SER A 13 25.15 -1.60 7.25
CA SER A 13 24.22 -2.57 7.86
C SER A 13 22.95 -1.96 8.44
N ASP A 14 22.71 -0.66 8.21
CA ASP A 14 21.56 0.08 8.72
C ASP A 14 20.22 -0.50 8.25
N ILE A 15 20.16 -1.03 7.01
CA ILE A 15 18.96 -1.71 6.49
C ILE A 15 18.67 -2.99 7.29
N ALA A 16 19.69 -3.78 7.63
CA ALA A 16 19.50 -4.99 8.42
C ALA A 16 18.98 -4.66 9.83
N LEU A 17 19.49 -3.59 10.43
CA LEU A 17 18.99 -3.07 11.69
C LEU A 17 17.53 -2.60 11.58
N ALA A 18 17.19 -1.82 10.55
CA ALA A 18 15.83 -1.34 10.33
C ALA A 18 14.85 -2.51 10.10
N MET A 19 15.23 -3.51 9.32
CA MET A 19 14.42 -4.72 9.10
C MET A 19 14.22 -5.53 10.38
N ALA A 20 15.23 -5.61 11.26
CA ALA A 20 15.07 -6.25 12.56
C ALA A 20 14.08 -5.49 13.46
N MET A 21 14.10 -4.15 13.43
CA MET A 21 13.11 -3.35 14.15
C MET A 21 11.70 -3.53 13.58
N ILE A 22 11.56 -3.58 12.25
CA ILE A 22 10.27 -3.82 11.58
C ILE A 22 9.71 -5.19 11.97
N GLU A 23 10.54 -6.24 11.97
CA GLU A 23 10.14 -7.57 12.45
C GLU A 23 9.56 -7.47 13.85
N THR A 24 10.26 -6.80 14.78
CA THR A 24 9.83 -6.74 16.18
C THR A 24 8.51 -5.99 16.31
N ILE A 25 8.34 -4.90 15.54
CA ILE A 25 7.10 -4.13 15.51
C ILE A 25 5.93 -4.99 15.01
N ILE A 26 6.13 -5.77 13.95
CA ILE A 26 5.10 -6.66 13.38
C ILE A 26 4.77 -7.80 14.36
N SER A 27 5.79 -8.46 14.91
CA SER A 27 5.64 -9.58 15.85
C SER A 27 4.92 -9.16 17.13
N ASP A 28 5.24 -7.98 17.66
CA ASP A 28 4.60 -7.42 18.85
C ASP A 28 3.24 -6.76 18.54
N LYS A 29 2.87 -6.63 17.26
CA LYS A 29 1.71 -5.86 16.78
C LYS A 29 1.67 -4.43 17.33
N SER A 30 2.85 -3.80 17.44
CA SER A 30 3.00 -2.45 18.01
C SER A 30 2.90 -1.33 16.95
N TYR A 31 2.22 -1.62 15.84
CA TYR A 31 1.96 -0.68 14.76
C TYR A 31 0.52 -0.15 14.82
N ASP A 32 0.31 1.01 14.19
CA ASP A 32 -1.03 1.56 13.97
C ASP A 32 -1.65 0.93 12.72
N GLU A 33 -2.55 -0.02 12.92
CA GLU A 33 -3.16 -0.80 11.84
C GLU A 33 -4.07 0.03 10.92
N ASP A 34 -4.83 0.96 11.50
CA ASP A 34 -5.75 1.81 10.73
C ASP A 34 -4.98 2.80 9.87
N TYR A 35 -3.94 3.42 10.44
CA TYR A 35 -3.04 4.30 9.69
C TYR A 35 -2.35 3.57 8.55
N ILE A 36 -1.81 2.37 8.80
CA ILE A 36 -1.17 1.55 7.78
C ILE A 36 -2.15 1.21 6.65
N ARG A 37 -3.37 0.81 6.98
CA ARG A 37 -4.39 0.44 6.00
C ARG A 37 -4.80 1.63 5.12
N GLU A 38 -4.87 2.83 5.68
CA GLU A 38 -5.29 4.03 4.96
C GLU A 38 -4.16 4.69 4.15
N GLN A 39 -2.95 4.74 4.70
CA GLN A 39 -1.86 5.58 4.16
C GLN A 39 -0.81 4.80 3.36
N SER A 40 -0.88 3.46 3.32
CA SER A 40 0.08 2.63 2.61
C SER A 40 -0.58 1.70 1.60
N ASP A 41 0.24 1.12 0.72
CA ASP A 41 -0.16 0.09 -0.24
C ASP A 41 -0.05 -1.34 0.32
N LEU A 42 0.26 -1.50 1.62
CA LEU A 42 0.32 -2.81 2.27
C LEU A 42 -0.95 -3.67 2.16
N PRO A 43 -2.19 -3.14 2.10
CA PRO A 43 -3.38 -3.98 1.90
C PRO A 43 -3.61 -4.40 0.44
N PHE A 44 -2.78 -3.97 -0.51
CA PHE A 44 -2.99 -4.28 -1.93
C PHE A 44 -2.69 -5.76 -2.22
N LEU A 45 -3.54 -6.37 -3.03
CA LEU A 45 -3.41 -7.78 -3.37
C LEU A 45 -2.28 -7.99 -4.38
N VAL A 46 -1.45 -9.00 -4.10
CA VAL A 46 -0.37 -9.46 -4.99
C VAL A 46 -0.72 -10.84 -5.52
N ARG A 47 -0.57 -11.03 -6.83
CA ARG A 47 -0.81 -12.32 -7.47
C ARG A 47 0.34 -13.28 -7.17
N LYS A 48 0.01 -14.52 -6.79
CA LYS A 48 1.02 -15.54 -6.43
C LYS A 48 1.78 -16.12 -7.63
N ASP A 49 1.26 -15.99 -8.85
CA ASP A 49 1.84 -16.57 -10.05
C ASP A 49 2.97 -15.70 -10.65
N ASN A 50 2.84 -14.38 -10.58
CA ASN A 50 3.79 -13.43 -11.18
C ASN A 50 4.38 -12.41 -10.20
N LEU A 51 3.93 -12.43 -8.93
CA LEU A 51 4.36 -11.54 -7.86
C LEU A 51 4.14 -10.04 -8.13
N LYS A 52 3.21 -9.71 -9.05
CA LYS A 52 2.79 -8.34 -9.32
C LYS A 52 1.48 -8.04 -8.59
N TYR A 53 1.22 -6.76 -8.34
CA TYR A 53 -0.09 -6.33 -7.85
C TYR A 53 -1.21 -6.79 -8.79
N LEU A 54 -2.34 -7.17 -8.21
CA LEU A 54 -3.57 -7.45 -8.95
C LEU A 54 -4.10 -6.15 -9.56
N ARG A 55 -4.27 -6.15 -10.87
CA ARG A 55 -4.76 -5.00 -11.64
C ARG A 55 -6.12 -5.29 -12.24
N GLU A 56 -6.82 -4.24 -12.68
CA GLU A 56 -8.12 -4.40 -13.33
C GLU A 56 -8.02 -5.23 -14.62
N THR A 57 -6.92 -5.09 -15.35
CA THR A 57 -6.61 -5.86 -16.57
C THR A 57 -6.43 -7.36 -16.32
N ASP A 58 -6.17 -7.75 -15.07
CA ASP A 58 -6.00 -9.15 -14.69
C ASP A 58 -7.34 -9.83 -14.32
N LEU A 59 -8.42 -9.06 -14.20
CA LEU A 59 -9.73 -9.59 -13.82
C LEU A 59 -10.40 -10.29 -15.01
N PRO A 60 -11.14 -11.40 -14.77
CA PRO A 60 -11.83 -12.13 -15.84
C PRO A 60 -12.86 -11.29 -16.62
N GLN A 61 -13.40 -10.23 -15.99
CA GLN A 61 -14.36 -9.31 -16.62
C GLN A 61 -13.70 -8.00 -17.11
N ALA A 62 -12.38 -7.95 -17.28
CA ALA A 62 -11.69 -6.77 -17.79
C ALA A 62 -12.27 -6.35 -19.15
N SER A 63 -12.78 -5.12 -19.22
CA SER A 63 -13.23 -4.51 -20.47
C SER A 63 -12.03 -4.06 -21.31
N ALA A 64 -12.27 -3.67 -22.57
CA ALA A 64 -11.23 -3.04 -23.39
C ALA A 64 -10.68 -1.73 -22.78
N ASP A 65 -11.43 -1.12 -21.86
CA ASP A 65 -11.08 0.11 -21.14
C ASP A 65 -10.46 -0.16 -19.75
N ALA A 66 -10.08 -1.41 -19.46
CA ALA A 66 -9.48 -1.78 -18.18
C ALA A 66 -8.16 -1.04 -17.92
N LYS A 67 -8.00 -0.52 -16.70
CA LYS A 67 -6.88 0.33 -16.32
C LYS A 67 -5.77 -0.48 -15.67
N ASP A 68 -4.56 -0.32 -16.19
CA ASP A 68 -3.36 -0.98 -15.65
C ASP A 68 -2.88 -0.38 -14.31
N ASN A 69 -3.41 0.80 -13.93
CA ASN A 69 -3.05 1.52 -12.70
C ASN A 69 -4.15 1.52 -11.63
N ARG A 70 -5.12 0.60 -11.73
CA ARG A 70 -6.18 0.38 -10.74
C ARG A 70 -5.83 -0.86 -9.91
N PHE A 71 -5.77 -0.68 -8.59
CA PHE A 71 -5.36 -1.71 -7.64
C PHE A 71 -6.53 -2.12 -6.73
N TYR A 72 -6.40 -3.26 -6.07
CA TYR A 72 -7.47 -3.84 -5.27
C TYR A 72 -6.97 -4.34 -3.91
N PHE A 73 -7.84 -4.26 -2.92
CA PHE A 73 -7.68 -4.91 -1.61
C PHE A 73 -8.91 -5.78 -1.32
N TRP A 74 -8.80 -6.68 -0.35
CA TRP A 74 -9.93 -7.51 0.09
C TRP A 74 -10.65 -6.84 1.26
N ASP A 75 -11.95 -6.59 1.12
CA ASP A 75 -12.79 -6.13 2.22
C ASP A 75 -13.38 -7.34 2.96
N GLU A 76 -12.78 -7.68 4.09
CA GLU A 76 -13.21 -8.81 4.93
C GLU A 76 -14.62 -8.63 5.52
N LYS A 77 -15.13 -7.40 5.67
CA LYS A 77 -16.46 -7.16 6.25
C LYS A 77 -17.57 -7.51 5.28
N ASN A 78 -17.34 -7.23 4.00
CA ASN A 78 -18.29 -7.45 2.91
C ASN A 78 -17.96 -8.69 2.07
N ASP A 79 -16.85 -9.36 2.38
CA ASP A 79 -16.30 -10.54 1.67
C ASP A 79 -16.20 -10.30 0.15
N GLN A 80 -15.62 -9.17 -0.23
CA GLN A 80 -15.58 -8.72 -1.61
C GLN A 80 -14.25 -8.06 -2.01
N LEU A 81 -13.94 -8.16 -3.29
CA LEU A 81 -12.84 -7.43 -3.91
C LEU A 81 -13.23 -5.96 -4.08
N THR A 82 -12.46 -5.04 -3.49
CA THR A 82 -12.75 -3.59 -3.52
C THR A 82 -11.61 -2.81 -4.17
N GLU A 83 -11.94 -1.80 -4.98
CA GLU A 83 -10.98 -0.89 -5.61
C GLU A 83 -10.29 -0.02 -4.56
N ALA A 84 -8.96 0.06 -4.64
CA ALA A 84 -8.17 0.97 -3.83
C ALA A 84 -8.50 2.43 -4.18
N PRO A 85 -8.94 3.25 -3.20
CA PRO A 85 -9.31 4.64 -3.46
C PRO A 85 -8.12 5.44 -3.98
N GLY A 86 -8.38 6.36 -4.93
CA GLY A 86 -7.33 7.20 -5.52
C GLY A 86 -6.42 6.52 -6.55
N THR A 87 -6.68 5.24 -6.88
CA THR A 87 -6.00 4.52 -7.98
C THR A 87 -6.82 4.63 -9.27
N GLY A 88 -6.20 4.38 -10.43
CA GLY A 88 -6.84 4.58 -11.74
C GLY A 88 -6.65 6.00 -12.32
N THR A 89 -7.51 6.39 -13.27
CA THR A 89 -7.62 7.80 -13.68
C THR A 89 -8.50 8.56 -12.67
N PRO A 90 -8.11 9.78 -12.25
CA PRO A 90 -8.97 10.61 -11.42
C PRO A 90 -10.34 10.77 -12.08
N PRO A 91 -11.45 10.71 -11.32
CA PRO A 91 -12.74 11.10 -11.86
C PRO A 91 -12.61 12.52 -12.42
N VAL A 92 -13.21 12.75 -13.60
CA VAL A 92 -13.24 14.10 -14.20
C VAL A 92 -13.81 15.05 -13.13
N PRO A 93 -13.08 16.12 -12.76
CA PRO A 93 -13.58 17.03 -11.75
C PRO A 93 -14.94 17.58 -12.18
N PRO A 94 -15.88 17.81 -11.24
CA PRO A 94 -17.16 18.41 -11.57
C PRO A 94 -16.96 19.71 -12.37
N PRO A 95 -17.77 19.98 -13.41
CA PRO A 95 -17.66 21.22 -14.17
C PRO A 95 -18.06 22.38 -13.25
N GLY A 96 -17.07 23.05 -12.65
CA GLY A 96 -17.33 24.16 -11.73
C GLY A 96 -16.17 24.66 -10.86
N HIS A 97 -15.05 23.95 -10.75
CA HIS A 97 -13.91 24.41 -9.92
C HIS A 97 -12.73 24.90 -10.76
N LEU A 98 -12.98 25.93 -11.57
CA LEU A 98 -11.93 26.86 -12.00
C LEU A 98 -11.80 27.90 -10.89
N HIS A 99 -10.87 27.70 -9.96
CA HIS A 99 -10.47 28.78 -9.06
C HIS A 99 -9.40 29.63 -9.75
N THR A 100 -9.78 30.88 -9.99
CA THR A 100 -8.93 32.05 -10.20
C THR A 100 -7.79 32.15 -9.20
#